data_AF-A0A0L8MXC1-F1
#
_entry.id   AF-A0A0L8MXC1-F1
#
_cell.length_a   1.000
_cell.length_b   1.000
_cell.length_c   1.000
_cell.angle_alpha   90.00
_cell.angle_beta   90.00
_cell.angle_gamma   90.00
#
_symmetry.space_group_name_H-M   'P 1'
#
loop_
_entity.id
_entity.type
_entity.pdbx_description
1 polymer ?
#
loop_
_entity_poly.entity_id
_entity_poly.type
_entity_poly.pdbx_seq_one_letter_code
_entity_poly.pdbx_strand_id
1 'polypeptide(L)'
;MTTLSERISQSAFDGSRLRVVLLLDLYDGAQNQFLEVYEHLRKQVSSVPGHIRDELCQSIENPSQWLITSEWESAPRFLAWVNSEEHVASVQPLHGCVRDTRSLRFSVLRETGKGPDPGLPSLDVPLSAFPSASASASAASSASSAAADRARGNLQVAPRRGDGVVRHALTFTVKPGSEPVVAELLAGYTSPQARVDETTRLRRTSLFMHGNRVVRAVEVEGDLLAALRHVALQPEVQALEEAINPYLEQDRDLSDPGSARMFFTRAALPAVHHVAAGGRETADIGRHALFYPAKDGCGMALARLLAGQDEAAVDDPECPVEASTVFQRDDIVVRLLDLRGPLDARPALALGVEGSHKAAVLARLLDSAKDGVPTTDQEISRFLARSEMRLITDRRTPVQA
;
A
#
# COMPACT_ATOMS: atom_id res chain seq x y z
N MET A 1 13.05 33.06 7.16
CA MET A 1 12.45 31.79 7.62
C MET A 1 11.61 31.24 6.48
N THR A 2 12.23 30.48 5.60
CA THR A 2 11.52 29.72 4.56
C THR A 2 10.73 28.64 5.27
N THR A 3 9.40 28.74 5.22
CA THR A 3 8.51 27.65 5.61
C THR A 3 8.84 26.47 4.70
N LEU A 4 9.52 25.45 5.24
CA LEU A 4 9.65 24.16 4.57
C LEU A 4 8.24 23.72 4.19
N SER A 5 7.93 23.63 2.90
CA SER A 5 6.74 22.92 2.44
C SER A 5 6.89 21.49 2.94
N GLU A 6 6.18 21.14 4.02
CA GLU A 6 6.31 19.83 4.66
C GLU A 6 5.84 18.75 3.66
N ARG A 7 6.78 17.86 3.28
CA ARG A 7 6.58 16.75 2.34
C ARG A 7 5.42 15.84 2.76
N ILE A 8 4.64 15.40 1.78
CA ILE A 8 3.64 14.33 1.97
C ILE A 8 4.38 12.99 1.92
N SER A 9 4.21 12.15 2.94
CA SER A 9 4.86 10.83 3.00
C SER A 9 3.95 9.76 3.60
N GLN A 10 3.60 8.77 2.78
CA GLN A 10 2.87 7.57 3.18
C GLN A 10 3.74 6.36 2.83
N SER A 11 4.32 5.68 3.82
CA SER A 11 5.26 4.59 3.56
C SER A 11 5.05 3.45 4.53
N ALA A 12 5.01 2.22 4.00
CA ALA A 12 4.99 0.99 4.77
C ALA A 12 6.36 0.66 5.39
N PHE A 13 7.41 1.43 5.07
CA PHE A 13 8.80 1.08 5.38
C PHE A 13 9.38 1.73 6.64
N ASP A 14 8.59 2.43 7.45
CA ASP A 14 9.08 3.05 8.70
C ASP A 14 9.34 2.06 9.84
N GLY A 15 8.99 0.80 9.65
CA GLY A 15 9.18 -0.25 10.64
C GLY A 15 8.26 -0.09 11.85
N SER A 16 7.25 0.78 11.79
CA SER A 16 6.24 0.94 12.83
C SER A 16 5.29 -0.26 12.88
N ARG A 17 4.79 -0.58 14.08
CA ARG A 17 3.72 -1.57 14.22
C ARG A 17 2.48 -1.14 13.46
N LEU A 18 1.84 -2.10 12.80
CA LEU A 18 0.62 -1.89 12.05
C LEU A 18 -0.57 -2.44 12.83
N ARG A 19 -1.60 -1.61 12.97
CA ARG A 19 -2.94 -2.00 13.41
C ARG A 19 -3.87 -2.00 12.20
N VAL A 20 -4.51 -3.14 11.95
CA VAL A 20 -5.57 -3.29 10.96
C VAL A 20 -6.90 -3.40 11.69
N VAL A 21 -7.89 -2.68 11.19
CA VAL A 21 -9.27 -2.67 11.70
C VAL A 21 -10.15 -3.10 10.54
N LEU A 22 -10.79 -4.27 10.67
CA LEU A 22 -11.70 -4.81 9.69
C LEU A 22 -13.11 -4.76 10.24
N LEU A 23 -13.91 -3.85 9.72
CA LEU A 23 -15.33 -3.72 10.02
C LEU A 23 -16.11 -4.64 9.09
N LEU A 24 -17.08 -5.36 9.65
CA LEU A 24 -17.88 -6.37 8.96
C LEU A 24 -19.36 -6.13 9.26
N ASP A 25 -20.19 -6.15 8.23
CA ASP A 25 -21.65 -6.28 8.37
C ASP A 25 -22.06 -7.67 7.90
N LEU A 26 -22.61 -8.49 8.80
CA LEU A 26 -22.98 -9.87 8.50
C LEU A 26 -24.41 -9.96 7.96
N TYR A 27 -24.68 -10.99 7.15
CA TYR A 27 -26.06 -11.34 6.80
C TYR A 27 -26.82 -11.81 8.05
N ASP A 28 -28.14 -11.56 8.07
CA ASP A 28 -29.00 -11.99 9.16
C ASP A 28 -28.98 -13.52 9.29
N GLY A 29 -28.70 -14.02 10.49
CA GLY A 29 -28.60 -15.46 10.78
C GLY A 29 -27.23 -16.08 10.45
N ALA A 30 -26.31 -15.35 9.83
CA ALA A 30 -24.99 -15.88 9.46
C ALA A 30 -23.95 -15.85 10.61
N GLN A 31 -24.30 -15.36 11.79
CA GLN A 31 -23.36 -15.11 12.89
C GLN A 31 -22.64 -16.38 13.36
N ASN A 32 -23.35 -17.49 13.53
CA ASN A 32 -22.75 -18.76 13.98
C ASN A 32 -21.84 -19.36 12.92
N GLN A 33 -22.28 -19.34 11.66
CA GLN A 33 -21.45 -19.78 10.53
C GLN A 33 -20.18 -18.94 10.42
N PHE A 34 -20.29 -17.62 10.57
CA PHE A 34 -19.14 -16.72 10.58
C PHE A 34 -18.16 -17.06 11.71
N LEU A 35 -18.65 -17.32 12.93
CA LEU A 35 -17.80 -17.72 14.06
C LEU A 35 -17.04 -19.02 13.77
N GLU A 36 -17.69 -20.03 13.22
CA GLU A 36 -17.04 -21.30 12.86
C GLU A 36 -15.92 -21.10 11.84
N VAL A 37 -16.19 -20.31 10.79
CA VAL A 37 -15.18 -19.98 9.77
C VAL A 37 -14.04 -19.16 10.37
N TYR A 38 -14.34 -18.16 11.20
CA TYR A 38 -13.33 -17.32 11.85
C TYR A 38 -12.44 -18.14 12.80
N GLU A 39 -13.00 -19.10 13.54
CA GLU A 39 -12.25 -20.00 14.43
C GLU A 39 -11.19 -20.82 13.68
N HIS A 40 -11.48 -21.19 12.43
CA HIS A 40 -10.49 -21.83 11.57
C HIS A 40 -9.39 -20.84 11.16
N LEU A 41 -9.79 -19.64 10.74
CA LEU A 41 -8.87 -18.62 10.26
C LEU A 41 -7.90 -18.13 11.35
N ARG A 42 -8.39 -17.85 12.57
CA ARG A 42 -7.53 -17.37 13.67
C ARG A 42 -6.39 -18.33 13.99
N LYS A 43 -6.59 -19.64 13.82
CA LYS A 43 -5.54 -20.65 14.03
C LYS A 43 -4.44 -20.53 12.98
N GLN A 44 -4.82 -20.31 11.72
CA GLN A 44 -3.87 -20.10 10.63
C GLN A 44 -3.12 -18.78 10.78
N VAL A 45 -3.82 -17.67 11.07
CA VAL A 45 -3.18 -16.35 11.19
C VAL A 45 -2.17 -16.30 12.35
N SER A 46 -2.47 -16.99 13.46
CA SER A 46 -1.59 -17.00 14.63
C SER A 46 -0.20 -17.60 14.41
N SER A 47 0.01 -18.38 13.34
CA SER A 47 1.33 -18.92 12.98
C SER A 47 2.07 -18.06 11.95
N VAL A 48 1.46 -16.98 11.44
CA VAL A 48 2.05 -16.14 10.42
C VAL A 48 3.17 -15.29 11.02
N PRO A 49 4.40 -15.34 10.45
CA PRO A 49 5.51 -14.53 10.94
C PRO A 49 5.21 -13.03 10.94
N GLY A 50 5.35 -12.41 12.12
CA GLY A 50 5.12 -10.98 12.33
C GLY A 50 3.68 -10.62 12.70
N HIS A 51 2.78 -11.59 12.81
CA HIS A 51 1.50 -11.42 13.50
C HIS A 51 1.73 -11.29 15.01
N ILE A 52 1.02 -10.37 15.66
CA ILE A 52 1.10 -10.15 17.11
C ILE A 52 -0.17 -10.62 17.80
N ARG A 53 -1.34 -10.18 17.35
CA ARG A 53 -2.64 -10.55 17.95
C ARG A 53 -3.82 -10.23 17.03
N ASP A 54 -4.90 -10.97 17.20
CA ASP A 54 -6.23 -10.64 16.68
C ASP A 54 -7.26 -10.57 17.82
N GLU A 55 -8.22 -9.66 17.69
CA GLU A 55 -9.38 -9.53 18.56
C GLU A 55 -10.64 -9.45 17.70
N LEU A 56 -11.58 -10.38 17.90
CA LEU A 56 -12.91 -10.33 17.31
C LEU A 56 -13.88 -9.69 18.29
N CYS A 57 -14.64 -8.72 17.83
CA CYS A 57 -15.63 -7.98 18.60
C CYS A 57 -16.96 -7.97 17.85
N GLN A 58 -18.05 -7.97 18.61
CA GLN A 58 -19.40 -7.73 18.11
C GLN A 58 -19.91 -6.43 18.72
N SER A 59 -20.61 -5.61 17.94
CA SER A 59 -21.23 -4.38 18.44
C SER A 59 -22.33 -4.71 19.45
N ILE A 60 -22.35 -3.96 20.55
CA ILE A 60 -23.40 -4.07 21.58
C ILE A 60 -24.71 -3.38 21.16
N GLU A 61 -24.64 -2.49 20.17
CA GLU A 61 -25.78 -1.69 19.69
C GLU A 61 -26.44 -2.33 18.47
N ASN A 62 -25.64 -2.91 17.58
CA ASN A 62 -26.12 -3.59 16.38
C ASN A 62 -25.46 -4.97 16.22
N PRO A 63 -26.17 -6.07 16.53
CA PRO A 63 -25.62 -7.43 16.46
C PRO A 63 -25.15 -7.90 15.06
N SER A 64 -25.53 -7.21 13.97
CA SER A 64 -25.02 -7.49 12.62
C SER A 64 -23.62 -6.93 12.39
N GLN A 65 -23.19 -5.97 13.20
CA GLN A 65 -21.91 -5.28 13.04
C GLN A 65 -20.81 -5.90 13.91
N TRP A 66 -19.73 -6.28 13.25
CA TRP A 66 -18.58 -6.94 13.86
C TRP A 66 -17.30 -6.20 13.51
N LEU A 67 -16.27 -6.40 14.33
CA LEU A 67 -14.97 -5.78 14.19
C LEU A 67 -13.89 -6.83 14.46
N ILE A 68 -12.94 -6.97 13.54
CA ILE A 68 -11.67 -7.64 13.82
C ILE A 68 -10.59 -6.57 13.93
N THR A 69 -9.86 -6.55 15.03
CA THR A 69 -8.59 -5.81 15.10
C THR A 69 -7.43 -6.78 15.01
N SER A 70 -6.44 -6.44 14.20
CA SER A 70 -5.26 -7.29 13.95
C SER A 70 -4.00 -6.44 14.09
N GLU A 71 -3.04 -6.89 14.88
CA GLU A 71 -1.78 -6.18 15.11
C GLU A 71 -0.60 -6.97 14.54
N TRP A 72 0.31 -6.25 13.89
CA TRP A 72 1.45 -6.80 13.17
C TRP A 72 2.72 -6.02 13.51
N GLU A 73 3.86 -6.71 13.51
CA GLU A 73 5.19 -6.13 13.73
C GLU A 73 5.50 -4.99 12.76
N SER A 74 5.01 -5.10 11.51
CA SER A 74 5.18 -4.06 10.50
C SER A 74 4.21 -4.23 9.34
N ALA A 75 3.96 -3.14 8.59
CA ALA A 75 3.12 -3.17 7.40
C ALA A 75 3.58 -4.15 6.31
N PRO A 76 4.89 -4.31 6.02
CA PRO A 76 5.37 -5.28 5.03
C PRO A 76 5.02 -6.74 5.38
N ARG A 77 5.01 -7.11 6.67
CA ARG A 77 4.62 -8.46 7.12
C ARG A 77 3.15 -8.73 6.83
N PHE A 78 2.29 -7.78 7.19
CA PHE A 78 0.86 -7.86 6.89
C PHE A 78 0.59 -7.91 5.38
N LEU A 79 1.24 -7.04 4.60
CA LEU A 79 1.04 -6.97 3.15
C LEU A 79 1.49 -8.25 2.43
N ALA A 80 2.59 -8.87 2.86
CA ALA A 80 3.02 -10.16 2.33
C ALA A 80 1.97 -11.25 2.60
N TRP A 81 1.39 -11.27 3.80
CA TRP A 81 0.36 -12.25 4.17
C TRP A 81 -0.97 -12.03 3.43
N VAL A 82 -1.54 -10.82 3.48
CA VAL A 82 -2.88 -10.53 2.92
C VAL A 82 -2.92 -10.69 1.40
N ASN A 83 -1.79 -10.57 0.72
CA ASN A 83 -1.70 -10.73 -0.73
C ASN A 83 -1.39 -12.18 -1.16
N SER A 84 -1.09 -13.10 -0.23
CA SER A 84 -0.76 -14.49 -0.53
C SER A 84 -1.98 -15.29 -1.03
N GLU A 85 -1.76 -16.24 -1.95
CA GLU A 85 -2.83 -17.14 -2.40
C GLU A 85 -3.40 -17.99 -1.25
N GLU A 86 -2.60 -18.32 -0.24
CA GLU A 86 -3.06 -19.02 0.96
C GLU A 86 -4.11 -18.19 1.72
N HIS A 87 -3.86 -16.89 1.92
CA HIS A 87 -4.83 -16.00 2.53
C HIS A 87 -6.09 -15.84 1.68
N VAL A 88 -5.92 -15.64 0.36
CA VAL A 88 -7.04 -15.48 -0.57
C VAL A 88 -7.96 -16.70 -0.54
N ALA A 89 -7.40 -17.91 -0.51
CA ALA A 89 -8.16 -19.15 -0.40
C ALA A 89 -8.84 -19.28 0.97
N SER A 90 -8.16 -18.89 2.06
CA SER A 90 -8.69 -19.05 3.41
C SER A 90 -9.85 -18.10 3.72
N VAL A 91 -9.88 -16.89 3.15
CA VAL A 91 -11.00 -15.94 3.38
C VAL A 91 -12.21 -16.19 2.49
N GLN A 92 -12.11 -17.04 1.47
CA GLN A 92 -13.22 -17.34 0.54
C GLN A 92 -14.52 -17.77 1.26
N PRO A 93 -14.51 -18.63 2.30
CA PRO A 93 -15.73 -19.01 3.02
C PRO A 93 -16.39 -17.85 3.79
N LEU A 94 -15.65 -16.80 4.16
CA LEU A 94 -16.21 -15.63 4.82
C LEU A 94 -17.14 -14.82 3.89
N HIS A 95 -16.92 -14.87 2.58
CA HIS A 95 -17.71 -14.09 1.62
C HIS A 95 -19.20 -14.44 1.66
N GLY A 96 -19.56 -15.69 1.99
CA GLY A 96 -20.96 -16.10 2.11
C GLY A 96 -21.67 -15.55 3.35
N CYS A 97 -20.92 -15.10 4.37
CA CYS A 97 -21.48 -14.64 5.65
C CYS A 97 -21.54 -13.11 5.75
N VAL A 98 -20.78 -12.39 4.91
CA VAL A 98 -20.50 -10.96 5.08
C VAL A 98 -21.17 -10.18 3.94
N ARG A 99 -22.07 -9.27 4.31
CA ARG A 99 -22.73 -8.33 3.39
C ARG A 99 -21.78 -7.24 2.95
N ASP A 100 -21.05 -6.65 3.89
CA ASP A 100 -20.09 -5.58 3.60
C ASP A 100 -18.83 -5.66 4.47
N THR A 101 -17.72 -5.16 3.95
CA THR A 101 -16.41 -5.21 4.60
C THR A 101 -15.66 -3.91 4.37
N ARG A 102 -15.12 -3.32 5.44
CA ARG A 102 -14.26 -2.15 5.37
C ARG A 102 -12.96 -2.40 6.13
N SER A 103 -11.84 -2.34 5.41
CA SER A 103 -10.50 -2.54 5.98
C SER A 103 -9.79 -1.19 6.13
N LEU A 104 -9.38 -0.88 7.35
CA LEU A 104 -8.63 0.32 7.72
C LEU A 104 -7.27 -0.08 8.29
N ARG A 105 -6.25 0.75 8.07
CA ARG A 105 -4.86 0.46 8.42
C ARG A 105 -4.24 1.67 9.11
N PHE A 106 -3.58 1.44 10.23
CA PHE A 106 -3.03 2.49 11.09
C PHE A 106 -1.65 2.10 11.60
N SER A 107 -0.70 3.02 11.53
CA SER A 107 0.53 2.89 12.32
C SER A 107 0.26 3.22 13.78
N VAL A 108 0.86 2.48 14.70
CA VAL A 108 0.70 2.73 16.13
C VAL A 108 1.66 3.84 16.57
N LEU A 109 1.12 4.99 16.97
CA LEU A 109 1.91 6.15 17.41
C LEU A 109 2.24 6.08 18.90
N ARG A 110 1.25 5.80 19.75
CA ARG A 110 1.37 5.79 21.21
C ARG A 110 0.50 4.68 21.76
N GLU A 111 0.92 4.13 22.90
CA GLU A 111 0.17 3.12 23.64
C GLU A 111 0.16 3.49 25.11
N THR A 112 -0.92 3.15 25.80
CA THR A 112 -1.05 3.30 27.24
C THR A 112 -1.24 1.91 27.84
N GLY A 113 -0.26 1.45 28.61
CA GLY A 113 -0.30 0.17 29.33
C GLY A 113 -0.53 0.36 30.82
N LYS A 114 -0.89 -0.71 31.55
CA LYS A 114 -0.97 -0.74 33.03
C LYS A 114 0.42 -0.87 33.69
N GLY A 115 1.41 -0.09 33.25
CA GLY A 115 2.75 -0.03 33.85
C GLY A 115 3.02 1.35 34.47
N PRO A 116 3.91 1.47 35.47
CA PRO A 116 4.23 2.77 36.07
C PRO A 116 4.81 3.70 35.00
N ASP A 117 4.20 4.87 34.85
CA ASP A 117 4.61 5.93 33.93
C ASP A 117 5.97 6.49 34.39
N PRO A 118 7.06 6.38 33.61
CA PRO A 118 8.34 6.94 34.00
C PRO A 118 8.33 8.45 33.68
N GLY A 119 7.84 9.24 34.62
CA GLY A 119 8.23 10.64 34.74
C GLY A 119 7.25 11.66 34.16
N LEU A 120 6.09 11.79 34.78
CA LEU A 120 5.59 13.13 35.10
C LEU A 120 6.02 13.42 36.54
N PRO A 121 6.82 14.47 36.81
CA PRO A 121 7.13 14.84 38.19
C PRO A 121 5.83 15.28 38.86
N SER A 122 5.38 14.50 39.84
CA SER A 122 4.32 14.89 40.77
C SER A 122 4.71 16.22 41.43
N LEU A 123 3.91 17.26 41.23
CA LEU A 123 4.00 18.51 41.99
C LEU A 123 3.41 18.31 43.38
N ASP A 124 4.03 17.43 44.17
CA ASP A 124 3.70 17.27 45.58
C ASP A 124 4.95 17.55 46.41
N VAL A 125 5.01 18.76 46.97
CA VAL A 125 5.99 19.17 47.97
C VAL A 125 5.66 18.47 49.28
N PRO A 126 6.56 17.67 49.89
CA PRO A 126 6.25 17.03 51.16
C PRO A 126 6.63 17.93 52.35
N LEU A 127 5.72 18.05 53.31
CA LEU A 127 6.04 18.44 54.69
C LEU A 127 6.84 17.30 55.36
N SER A 128 8.05 17.64 55.82
CA SER A 128 8.91 17.03 56.87
C SER A 128 8.36 15.80 57.63
N ALA A 129 9.12 14.75 58.05
CA ALA A 129 10.52 14.62 58.44
C ALA A 129 10.98 13.12 58.50
N PHE A 130 12.31 12.93 58.49
CA PHE A 130 13.24 11.77 58.65
C PHE A 130 12.95 10.65 59.71
N PRO A 131 13.77 9.56 59.85
CA PRO A 131 14.66 8.82 58.91
C PRO A 131 14.68 7.25 59.03
N SER A 132 15.31 6.58 58.04
CA SER A 132 16.02 5.26 58.06
C SER A 132 15.20 3.96 58.27
N ALA A 133 15.49 2.79 57.70
CA ALA A 133 16.72 2.22 57.13
C ALA A 133 16.43 1.11 56.08
N SER A 134 17.42 0.89 55.20
CA SER A 134 17.82 -0.35 54.49
C SER A 134 16.80 -1.48 54.21
N ALA A 135 16.69 -1.89 52.94
CA ALA A 135 17.24 -3.17 52.48
C ALA A 135 17.12 -3.34 50.95
N SER A 136 18.17 -3.90 50.40
CA SER A 136 18.46 -4.26 49.02
C SER A 136 17.57 -5.38 48.45
N ALA A 137 17.16 -5.26 47.18
CA ALA A 137 16.98 -6.39 46.27
C ALA A 137 16.95 -5.92 44.79
N SER A 138 18.12 -5.55 44.25
CA SER A 138 18.35 -5.46 42.81
C SER A 138 18.96 -6.77 42.31
N ALA A 139 18.18 -7.59 41.60
CA ALA A 139 18.71 -8.64 40.70
C ALA A 139 17.65 -9.34 39.81
N ALA A 140 16.35 -9.03 39.95
CA ALA A 140 15.29 -9.70 39.17
C ALA A 140 14.59 -8.80 38.12
N SER A 141 14.91 -7.50 38.05
CA SER A 141 14.19 -6.56 37.17
C SER A 141 14.77 -6.41 35.76
N SER A 142 16.04 -6.76 35.53
CA SER A 142 16.72 -6.52 34.24
C SER A 142 16.37 -7.54 33.15
N ALA A 143 16.00 -8.78 33.53
CA ALA A 143 15.54 -9.79 32.56
C ALA A 143 14.08 -9.55 32.13
N SER A 144 13.24 -9.06 33.05
CA SER A 144 11.85 -8.65 32.77
C SER A 144 11.79 -7.37 31.94
N SER A 145 12.66 -6.39 32.21
CA SER A 145 12.71 -5.15 31.43
C SER A 145 13.21 -5.37 30.00
N ALA A 146 14.17 -6.28 29.77
CA ALA A 146 14.66 -6.60 28.42
C ALA A 146 13.64 -7.38 27.57
N ALA A 147 12.81 -8.24 28.21
CA ALA A 147 11.68 -8.89 27.54
C ALA A 147 10.52 -7.92 27.29
N ALA A 148 10.26 -6.99 28.23
CA ALA A 148 9.26 -5.94 28.08
C ALA A 148 9.67 -4.87 27.05
N ASP A 149 10.96 -4.52 26.94
CA ASP A 149 11.47 -3.59 25.92
C ASP A 149 11.50 -4.22 24.53
N ARG A 150 11.70 -5.55 24.42
CA ARG A 150 11.54 -6.26 23.13
C ARG A 150 10.08 -6.39 22.70
N ALA A 151 9.15 -6.38 23.65
CA ALA A 151 7.71 -6.34 23.38
C ALA A 151 7.17 -4.91 23.13
N ARG A 152 7.94 -3.86 23.45
CA ARG A 152 7.64 -2.46 23.08
C ARG A 152 8.00 -2.24 21.62
N GLY A 153 7.22 -2.87 20.74
CA GLY A 153 7.42 -2.80 19.30
C GLY A 153 7.42 -1.36 18.78
N ASN A 154 8.34 -1.08 17.85
CA ASN A 154 8.58 0.16 17.13
C ASN A 154 7.31 1.01 16.95
N LEU A 155 7.14 2.03 17.79
CA LEU A 155 6.11 3.04 17.63
C LEU A 155 6.53 4.02 16.54
N GLN A 156 5.56 4.57 15.82
CA GLN A 156 5.85 5.67 14.90
C GLN A 156 6.31 6.91 15.70
N VAL A 157 7.51 7.42 15.36
CA VAL A 157 8.18 8.48 16.12
C VAL A 157 7.45 9.82 16.00
N ALA A 158 7.04 10.19 14.79
CA ALA A 158 6.38 11.47 14.48
C ALA A 158 5.12 11.28 13.62
N PRO A 159 4.06 12.10 13.80
CA PRO A 159 2.91 12.12 12.91
C PRO A 159 3.32 12.36 11.45
N ARG A 160 2.68 11.67 10.51
CA ARG A 160 2.84 11.91 9.07
C ARG A 160 1.75 12.86 8.58
N ARG A 161 2.08 13.71 7.60
CA ARG A 161 1.08 14.42 6.79
C ARG A 161 0.72 13.57 5.58
N GLY A 162 -0.55 13.23 5.47
CA GLY A 162 -1.15 12.68 4.27
C GLY A 162 -1.90 13.76 3.49
N ASP A 163 -2.22 13.46 2.25
CA ASP A 163 -3.04 14.27 1.35
C ASP A 163 -4.51 13.81 1.30
N GLY A 164 -4.89 12.82 2.13
CA GLY A 164 -6.23 12.23 2.12
C GLY A 164 -6.52 11.35 0.90
N VAL A 165 -5.51 11.07 0.06
CA VAL A 165 -5.66 10.27 -1.16
C VAL A 165 -5.13 8.86 -0.93
N VAL A 166 -6.01 7.88 -1.13
CA VAL A 166 -5.69 6.46 -1.20
C VAL A 166 -5.23 6.13 -2.61
N ARG A 167 -4.03 5.56 -2.72
CA ARG A 167 -3.42 5.12 -3.98
C ARG A 167 -3.47 3.61 -4.08
N HIS A 168 -3.99 3.11 -5.18
CA HIS A 168 -4.04 1.68 -5.44
C HIS A 168 -3.82 1.40 -6.92
N ALA A 169 -3.23 0.25 -7.24
CA ALA A 169 -3.14 -0.21 -8.61
C ALA A 169 -3.80 -1.58 -8.75
N LEU A 170 -4.27 -1.88 -9.94
CA LEU A 170 -4.71 -3.20 -10.37
C LEU A 170 -3.82 -3.64 -11.53
N THR A 171 -3.36 -4.88 -11.53
CA THR A 171 -2.61 -5.45 -12.64
C THR A 171 -3.31 -6.69 -13.20
N PHE A 172 -3.27 -6.82 -14.52
CA PHE A 172 -3.75 -8.00 -15.23
C PHE A 172 -2.93 -8.23 -16.49
N THR A 173 -2.96 -9.46 -16.99
CA THR A 173 -2.22 -9.88 -18.18
C THR A 173 -3.19 -10.13 -19.33
N VAL A 174 -2.82 -9.67 -20.53
CA VAL A 174 -3.55 -9.92 -21.77
C VAL A 174 -2.86 -11.00 -22.58
N LYS A 175 -3.61 -11.68 -23.44
CA LYS A 175 -3.11 -12.71 -24.34
C LYS A 175 -2.04 -12.09 -25.27
N PRO A 176 -0.87 -12.72 -25.44
CA PRO A 176 0.16 -12.22 -26.35
C PRO A 176 -0.39 -11.94 -27.75
N GLY A 177 -0.06 -10.79 -28.32
CA GLY A 177 -0.54 -10.33 -29.63
C GLY A 177 -1.83 -9.51 -29.60
N SER A 178 -2.53 -9.45 -28.47
CA SER A 178 -3.75 -8.63 -28.29
C SER A 178 -3.48 -7.21 -27.76
N GLU A 179 -2.22 -6.89 -27.45
CA GLU A 179 -1.80 -5.64 -26.81
C GLU A 179 -2.26 -4.38 -27.55
N PRO A 180 -2.16 -4.30 -28.90
CA PRO A 180 -2.62 -3.11 -29.63
C PRO A 180 -4.13 -2.88 -29.50
N VAL A 181 -4.93 -3.95 -29.60
CA VAL A 181 -6.39 -3.88 -29.52
C VAL A 181 -6.83 -3.49 -28.11
N VAL A 182 -6.24 -4.11 -27.08
CA VAL A 182 -6.57 -3.78 -25.69
C VAL A 182 -6.15 -2.34 -25.35
N ALA A 183 -5.01 -1.87 -25.86
CA ALA A 183 -4.58 -0.50 -25.67
C ALA A 183 -5.57 0.51 -26.28
N GLU A 184 -6.11 0.24 -27.46
CA GLU A 184 -7.11 1.08 -28.11
C GLU A 184 -8.41 1.13 -27.30
N LEU A 185 -8.91 -0.03 -26.84
CA LEU A 185 -10.09 -0.12 -25.98
C LEU A 185 -9.91 0.67 -24.68
N LEU A 186 -8.77 0.49 -24.01
CA LEU A 186 -8.44 1.17 -22.75
C LEU A 186 -8.20 2.68 -22.92
N ALA A 187 -7.78 3.14 -24.09
CA ALA A 187 -7.62 4.56 -24.39
C ALA A 187 -8.97 5.23 -24.71
N GLY A 188 -9.84 4.53 -25.46
CA GLY A 188 -11.02 5.11 -26.10
C GLY A 188 -12.31 5.12 -25.27
N TYR A 189 -12.39 4.40 -24.14
CA TYR A 189 -13.63 4.35 -23.37
C TYR A 189 -13.97 5.68 -22.68
N THR A 190 -15.26 6.00 -22.57
CA THR A 190 -15.75 7.19 -21.87
C THR A 190 -15.39 7.14 -20.38
N SER A 191 -14.87 8.25 -19.85
CA SER A 191 -14.51 8.34 -18.43
C SER A 191 -15.73 8.18 -17.53
N PRO A 192 -15.66 7.33 -16.49
CA PRO A 192 -16.75 7.16 -15.55
C PRO A 192 -16.96 8.42 -14.72
N GLN A 193 -18.15 8.56 -14.14
CA GLN A 193 -18.45 9.59 -13.16
C GLN A 193 -17.52 9.43 -11.95
N ALA A 194 -16.81 10.51 -11.63
CA ALA A 194 -15.79 10.49 -10.59
C ALA A 194 -16.33 10.66 -9.17
N ARG A 195 -17.53 11.25 -9.01
CA ARG A 195 -18.13 11.49 -7.69
C ARG A 195 -18.95 10.27 -7.28
N VAL A 196 -18.56 9.64 -6.19
CA VAL A 196 -19.24 8.46 -5.64
C VAL A 196 -20.32 8.92 -4.66
N ASP A 197 -19.94 9.78 -3.72
CA ASP A 197 -20.82 10.34 -2.69
C ASP A 197 -20.35 11.76 -2.28
N GLU A 198 -20.70 12.22 -1.07
CA GLU A 198 -20.26 13.52 -0.53
C GLU A 198 -18.78 13.54 -0.11
N THR A 199 -18.22 12.39 0.22
CA THR A 199 -16.88 12.22 0.83
C THR A 199 -15.91 11.40 -0.02
N THR A 200 -16.40 10.71 -1.04
CA THR A 200 -15.61 9.79 -1.87
C THR A 200 -15.59 10.24 -3.33
N ARG A 201 -14.39 10.38 -3.89
CA ARG A 201 -14.16 10.83 -5.27
C ARG A 201 -12.93 10.17 -5.90
N LEU A 202 -13.09 9.76 -7.16
CA LEU A 202 -11.98 9.37 -8.02
C LEU A 202 -11.22 10.62 -8.48
N ARG A 203 -9.95 10.75 -8.07
CA ARG A 203 -9.09 11.91 -8.34
C ARG A 203 -8.34 11.74 -9.66
N ARG A 204 -7.76 10.56 -9.89
CA ARG A 204 -6.96 10.27 -11.09
C ARG A 204 -7.04 8.78 -11.43
N THR A 205 -7.04 8.47 -12.72
CA THR A 205 -6.91 7.10 -13.24
C THR A 205 -5.89 7.10 -14.37
N SER A 206 -4.82 6.32 -14.18
CA SER A 206 -3.74 6.19 -15.15
C SER A 206 -3.58 4.72 -15.54
N LEU A 207 -3.53 4.44 -16.84
CA LEU A 207 -3.37 3.10 -17.40
C LEU A 207 -2.05 3.00 -18.14
N PHE A 208 -1.26 1.99 -17.82
CA PHE A 208 0.04 1.73 -18.42
C PHE A 208 0.11 0.29 -18.94
N MET A 209 0.95 0.08 -19.95
CA MET A 209 1.18 -1.23 -20.55
C MET A 209 2.68 -1.50 -20.70
N HIS A 210 3.13 -2.67 -20.26
CA HIS A 210 4.49 -3.17 -20.43
C HIS A 210 4.44 -4.60 -20.95
N GLY A 211 4.91 -4.83 -22.18
CA GLY A 211 4.61 -6.07 -22.89
C GLY A 211 3.10 -6.33 -22.91
N ASN A 212 2.69 -7.52 -22.46
CA ASN A 212 1.28 -7.91 -22.31
C ASN A 212 0.70 -7.66 -20.90
N ARG A 213 1.42 -6.94 -20.03
CA ARG A 213 0.93 -6.59 -18.69
C ARG A 213 0.33 -5.19 -18.70
N VAL A 214 -0.87 -5.08 -18.15
CA VAL A 214 -1.55 -3.80 -17.91
C VAL A 214 -1.50 -3.47 -16.41
N VAL A 215 -1.27 -2.19 -16.11
CA VAL A 215 -1.39 -1.64 -14.75
C VAL A 215 -2.32 -0.44 -14.78
N ARG A 216 -3.42 -0.53 -14.03
CA ARG A 216 -4.41 0.53 -13.81
C ARG A 216 -4.16 1.13 -12.42
N ALA A 217 -3.56 2.31 -12.35
CA ALA A 217 -3.39 3.06 -11.12
C ALA A 217 -4.59 3.99 -10.89
N VAL A 218 -5.15 3.94 -9.70
CA VAL A 218 -6.28 4.78 -9.26
C VAL A 218 -5.90 5.56 -8.01
N GLU A 219 -6.31 6.81 -7.99
CA GLU A 219 -6.19 7.71 -6.85
C GLU A 219 -7.59 8.10 -6.41
N VAL A 220 -7.92 7.76 -5.17
CA VAL A 220 -9.25 7.95 -4.60
C VAL A 220 -9.12 8.76 -3.33
N GLU A 221 -9.89 9.82 -3.22
CA GLU A 221 -10.15 10.47 -1.95
C GLU A 221 -11.34 9.78 -1.30
N GLY A 222 -11.24 9.45 -0.01
CA GLY A 222 -12.28 8.73 0.71
C GLY A 222 -12.15 7.21 0.61
N ASP A 223 -13.26 6.51 0.38
CA ASP A 223 -13.30 5.05 0.44
C ASP A 223 -12.99 4.39 -0.93
N LEU A 224 -11.84 3.70 -1.00
CA LEU A 224 -11.39 3.00 -2.20
C LEU A 224 -12.37 1.92 -2.68
N LEU A 225 -12.92 1.11 -1.78
CA LEU A 225 -13.80 0.00 -2.17
C LEU A 225 -15.13 0.55 -2.67
N ALA A 226 -15.68 1.58 -2.02
CA ALA A 226 -16.87 2.27 -2.51
C ALA A 226 -16.64 2.85 -3.91
N ALA A 227 -15.49 3.49 -4.14
CA ALA A 227 -15.14 4.04 -5.44
C ALA A 227 -14.99 2.97 -6.53
N LEU A 228 -14.30 1.86 -6.25
CA LEU A 228 -14.15 0.76 -7.21
C LEU A 228 -15.50 0.11 -7.55
N ARG A 229 -16.37 -0.13 -6.55
CA ARG A 229 -17.73 -0.65 -6.77
C ARG A 229 -18.56 0.32 -7.62
N HIS A 230 -18.52 1.61 -7.29
CA HIS A 230 -19.23 2.64 -8.05
C HIS A 230 -18.81 2.69 -9.51
N VAL A 231 -17.50 2.65 -9.78
CA VAL A 231 -16.96 2.63 -11.14
C VAL A 231 -17.35 1.35 -11.89
N ALA A 232 -17.28 0.19 -11.24
CA ALA A 232 -17.61 -1.10 -11.87
C ALA A 232 -19.09 -1.24 -12.30
N LEU A 233 -20.01 -0.51 -11.64
CA LEU A 233 -21.44 -0.54 -11.97
C LEU A 233 -21.83 0.39 -13.13
N GLN A 234 -20.91 1.20 -13.65
CA GLN A 234 -21.22 2.15 -14.72
C GLN A 234 -21.26 1.47 -16.10
N PRO A 235 -22.25 1.78 -16.96
CA PRO A 235 -22.43 1.11 -18.25
C PRO A 235 -21.20 1.19 -19.17
N GLU A 236 -20.49 2.32 -19.17
CA GLU A 236 -19.31 2.54 -20.00
C GLU A 236 -18.14 1.65 -19.56
N VAL A 237 -18.06 1.35 -18.26
CA VAL A 237 -17.05 0.44 -17.69
C VAL A 237 -17.47 -1.00 -17.95
N GLN A 238 -18.74 -1.36 -17.79
CA GLN A 238 -19.24 -2.70 -18.11
C GLN A 238 -18.98 -3.06 -19.57
N ALA A 239 -19.30 -2.15 -20.51
CA ALA A 239 -19.05 -2.35 -21.94
C ALA A 239 -17.54 -2.51 -22.25
N LEU A 240 -16.67 -1.75 -21.57
CA LEU A 240 -15.23 -1.89 -21.70
C LEU A 240 -14.75 -3.26 -21.22
N GLU A 241 -15.23 -3.71 -20.06
CA GLU A 241 -14.83 -4.97 -19.45
C GLU A 241 -15.31 -6.16 -20.31
N GLU A 242 -16.54 -6.12 -20.84
CA GLU A 242 -17.04 -7.09 -21.82
C GLU A 242 -16.18 -7.15 -23.09
N ALA A 243 -15.75 -5.99 -23.61
CA ALA A 243 -14.90 -5.91 -24.80
C ALA A 243 -13.48 -6.44 -24.56
N ILE A 244 -12.93 -6.27 -23.36
CA ILE A 244 -11.57 -6.70 -23.00
C ILE A 244 -11.51 -8.18 -22.63
N ASN A 245 -12.57 -8.75 -22.06
CA ASN A 245 -12.61 -10.12 -21.55
C ASN A 245 -12.03 -11.19 -22.51
N PRO A 246 -12.36 -11.20 -23.83
CA PRO A 246 -11.79 -12.17 -24.77
C PRO A 246 -10.27 -12.14 -24.90
N TYR A 247 -9.64 -11.03 -24.54
CA TYR A 247 -8.20 -10.79 -24.63
C TYR A 247 -7.46 -11.01 -23.31
N LEU A 248 -8.14 -11.29 -22.20
CA LEU A 248 -7.49 -11.56 -20.92
C LEU A 248 -6.95 -12.99 -20.87
N GLU A 249 -5.77 -13.18 -20.24
CA GLU A 249 -5.27 -14.55 -19.97
C GLU A 249 -6.13 -15.29 -18.94
N GLN A 250 -6.80 -14.54 -18.06
CA GLN A 250 -7.70 -15.05 -17.04
C GLN A 250 -9.07 -14.44 -17.24
N ASP A 251 -10.06 -15.28 -17.52
CA ASP A 251 -11.45 -14.85 -17.60
C ASP A 251 -11.91 -14.30 -16.25
N ARG A 252 -12.66 -13.19 -16.28
CA ARG A 252 -13.25 -12.58 -15.10
C ARG A 252 -14.69 -12.17 -15.36
N ASP A 253 -15.54 -12.45 -14.38
CA ASP A 253 -16.90 -11.91 -14.31
C ASP A 253 -16.93 -10.85 -13.20
N LEU A 254 -17.05 -9.58 -13.59
CA LEU A 254 -17.17 -8.45 -12.66
C LEU A 254 -18.63 -8.15 -12.28
N SER A 255 -19.60 -8.80 -12.91
CA SER A 255 -21.02 -8.66 -12.59
C SER A 255 -21.41 -9.52 -11.37
N ASP A 256 -20.73 -10.64 -11.15
CA ASP A 256 -20.84 -11.42 -9.91
C ASP A 256 -20.01 -10.81 -8.77
N PRO A 257 -20.62 -10.40 -7.64
CA PRO A 257 -19.90 -9.76 -6.54
C PRO A 257 -18.79 -10.63 -5.93
N GLY A 258 -18.96 -11.96 -5.90
CA GLY A 258 -17.98 -12.89 -5.35
C GLY A 258 -16.74 -12.98 -6.23
N SER A 259 -16.94 -13.23 -7.53
CA SER A 259 -15.91 -13.24 -8.56
C SER A 259 -15.18 -11.91 -8.65
N ALA A 260 -15.91 -10.78 -8.64
CA ALA A 260 -15.32 -9.45 -8.63
C ALA A 260 -14.40 -9.24 -7.42
N ARG A 261 -14.82 -9.65 -6.21
CA ARG A 261 -14.00 -9.55 -5.00
C ARG A 261 -12.73 -10.40 -5.09
N MET A 262 -12.82 -11.61 -5.63
CA MET A 262 -11.65 -12.47 -5.85
C MET A 262 -10.69 -11.87 -6.88
N PHE A 263 -11.23 -11.35 -7.99
CA PHE A 263 -10.45 -10.65 -9.01
C PHE A 263 -9.73 -9.44 -8.42
N PHE A 264 -10.44 -8.54 -7.72
CA PHE A 264 -9.80 -7.37 -7.12
C PHE A 264 -8.73 -7.77 -6.11
N THR A 265 -8.97 -8.81 -5.31
CA THR A 265 -7.99 -9.32 -4.36
C THR A 265 -6.76 -9.88 -5.06
N ARG A 266 -6.88 -10.54 -6.22
CA ARG A 266 -5.76 -11.10 -7.01
C ARG A 266 -5.05 -10.11 -7.92
N ALA A 267 -5.78 -9.13 -8.44
CA ALA A 267 -5.24 -8.08 -9.30
C ALA A 267 -4.66 -6.92 -8.48
N ALA A 268 -5.01 -6.81 -7.19
CA ALA A 268 -4.54 -5.75 -6.31
C ALA A 268 -3.01 -5.65 -6.33
N LEU A 269 -2.55 -4.42 -6.53
CA LEU A 269 -1.16 -4.02 -6.46
C LEU A 269 -1.11 -2.78 -5.54
N PRO A 270 -1.04 -2.98 -4.21
CA PRO A 270 -1.16 -1.89 -3.24
C PRO A 270 0.04 -0.95 -3.29
N ALA A 271 -0.22 0.34 -3.01
CA ALA A 271 0.85 1.30 -2.77
C ALA A 271 1.54 0.97 -1.44
N VAL A 272 2.85 0.73 -1.48
CA VAL A 272 3.70 0.51 -0.30
C VAL A 272 4.49 1.76 0.06
N HIS A 273 4.61 2.69 -0.88
CA HIS A 273 5.25 3.98 -0.66
C HIS A 273 4.61 5.05 -1.56
N HIS A 274 4.41 6.23 -1.01
CA HIS A 274 4.10 7.44 -1.74
C HIS A 274 4.83 8.62 -1.08
N VAL A 275 5.37 9.48 -1.91
CA VAL A 275 5.98 10.74 -1.50
C VAL A 275 5.67 11.82 -2.53
N ALA A 276 5.41 13.04 -2.05
CA ALA A 276 5.23 14.20 -2.91
C ALA A 276 5.78 15.48 -2.25
N ALA A 277 6.35 16.36 -3.07
CA ALA A 277 6.72 17.69 -2.64
C ALA A 277 5.45 18.42 -2.17
N GLY A 278 5.48 19.04 -0.98
CA GLY A 278 4.31 19.73 -0.40
C GLY A 278 3.94 21.04 -1.10
N GLY A 279 4.20 21.16 -2.41
CA GLY A 279 4.01 22.34 -3.25
C GLY A 279 2.76 22.25 -4.14
N ARG A 280 2.43 23.35 -4.83
CA ARG A 280 1.29 23.42 -5.75
C ARG A 280 1.61 22.62 -7.02
N GLU A 281 0.70 21.74 -7.47
CA GLU A 281 0.85 21.00 -8.73
C GLU A 281 1.25 21.95 -9.86
N THR A 282 2.39 21.71 -10.49
CA THR A 282 2.86 22.48 -11.63
C THR A 282 2.24 21.94 -12.92
N ALA A 283 1.96 22.83 -13.88
CA ALA A 283 1.20 22.47 -15.09
C ALA A 283 1.99 21.60 -16.09
N ASP A 284 3.29 21.38 -15.88
CA ASP A 284 4.20 20.70 -16.82
C ASP A 284 4.73 19.36 -16.28
N ILE A 285 3.88 18.66 -15.52
CA ILE A 285 4.23 17.37 -14.90
C ILE A 285 3.79 16.22 -15.81
N GLY A 286 4.77 15.51 -16.37
CA GLY A 286 4.58 14.23 -17.06
C GLY A 286 4.47 13.09 -16.06
N ARG A 287 3.54 12.15 -16.31
CA ARG A 287 3.43 10.92 -15.52
C ARG A 287 4.00 9.74 -16.27
N HIS A 288 4.93 9.07 -15.61
CA HIS A 288 5.65 7.92 -16.12
C HIS A 288 5.48 6.73 -15.18
N ALA A 289 5.61 5.52 -15.73
CA ALA A 289 5.57 4.29 -14.98
C ALA A 289 6.75 3.41 -15.37
N LEU A 290 7.39 2.81 -14.38
CA LEU A 290 8.48 1.87 -14.54
C LEU A 290 8.10 0.54 -13.92
N PHE A 291 8.23 -0.54 -14.69
CA PHE A 291 8.04 -1.92 -14.24
C PHE A 291 9.40 -2.54 -13.90
N TYR A 292 9.48 -3.13 -12.71
CA TYR A 292 10.67 -3.78 -12.20
C TYR A 292 10.33 -5.21 -11.78
N PRO A 293 10.64 -6.22 -12.61
CA PRO A 293 10.48 -7.62 -12.22
C PRO A 293 11.54 -7.94 -11.17
N ALA A 294 11.12 -8.17 -9.92
CA ALA A 294 12.03 -8.59 -8.87
C ALA A 294 12.33 -10.10 -8.99
N LYS A 295 13.46 -10.54 -8.44
CA LYS A 295 13.68 -11.96 -8.17
C LYS A 295 12.67 -12.45 -7.14
N ASP A 296 12.39 -13.73 -7.15
CA ASP A 296 11.53 -14.40 -6.17
C ASP A 296 11.87 -13.99 -4.73
N GLY A 297 10.86 -13.47 -4.03
CA GLY A 297 10.94 -12.98 -2.65
C GLY A 297 11.66 -11.63 -2.47
N CYS A 298 12.12 -10.98 -3.55
CA CYS A 298 12.87 -9.72 -3.48
C CYS A 298 12.02 -8.46 -3.70
N GLY A 299 10.74 -8.59 -4.10
CA GLY A 299 9.90 -7.43 -4.44
C GLY A 299 9.78 -6.39 -3.32
N MET A 300 9.64 -6.81 -2.06
CA MET A 300 9.57 -5.89 -0.93
C MET A 300 10.89 -5.15 -0.67
N ALA A 301 12.04 -5.84 -0.84
CA ALA A 301 13.36 -5.23 -0.69
C ALA A 301 13.64 -4.21 -1.81
N LEU A 302 13.20 -4.53 -3.03
CA LEU A 302 13.26 -3.64 -4.18
C LEU A 302 12.41 -2.39 -3.98
N ALA A 303 11.16 -2.55 -3.55
CA ALA A 303 10.27 -1.42 -3.27
C ALA A 303 10.84 -0.51 -2.16
N ARG A 304 11.49 -1.09 -1.14
CA ARG A 304 12.18 -0.32 -0.09
C ARG A 304 13.36 0.47 -0.63
N LEU A 305 14.17 -0.12 -1.51
CA LEU A 305 15.29 0.57 -2.17
C LEU A 305 14.79 1.81 -2.93
N LEU A 306 13.75 1.64 -3.74
CA LEU A 306 13.14 2.70 -4.53
C LEU A 306 12.51 3.80 -3.65
N ALA A 307 11.79 3.41 -2.60
CA ALA A 307 11.22 4.36 -1.64
C ALA A 307 12.30 5.28 -1.04
N GLY A 308 13.45 4.73 -0.63
CA GLY A 308 14.55 5.56 -0.13
C GLY A 308 15.14 6.53 -1.17
N GLN A 309 15.10 6.17 -2.46
CA GLN A 309 15.48 7.11 -3.54
C GLN A 309 14.45 8.21 -3.70
N ASP A 310 13.17 7.84 -3.65
CA ASP A 310 12.06 8.77 -3.86
C ASP A 310 12.02 9.84 -2.78
N GLU A 311 12.27 9.46 -1.52
CA GLU A 311 12.36 10.43 -0.43
C GLU A 311 13.53 11.40 -0.64
N ALA A 312 14.72 10.88 -0.95
CA ALA A 312 15.90 11.72 -1.22
C ALA A 312 15.70 12.63 -2.43
N ALA A 313 15.00 12.15 -3.46
CA ALA A 313 14.69 12.92 -4.66
C ALA A 313 13.71 14.05 -4.37
N VAL A 314 12.64 13.81 -3.62
CA VAL A 314 11.64 14.84 -3.29
C VAL A 314 12.17 15.84 -2.25
N ASP A 315 13.09 15.42 -1.37
CA ASP A 315 13.72 16.30 -0.39
C ASP A 315 14.72 17.29 -1.03
N ASP A 316 15.17 17.05 -2.28
CA ASP A 316 16.04 17.95 -3.07
C ASP A 316 15.19 18.90 -3.94
N PRO A 317 15.16 20.23 -3.66
CA PRO A 317 14.36 21.20 -4.42
C PRO A 317 14.74 21.32 -5.91
N GLU A 318 15.97 20.98 -6.27
CA GLU A 318 16.47 21.01 -7.66
C GLU A 318 16.11 19.73 -8.43
N CYS A 319 15.60 18.71 -7.73
CA CYS A 319 15.19 17.48 -8.35
C CYS A 319 13.88 17.65 -9.15
N PRO A 320 13.80 17.10 -10.37
CA PRO A 320 12.58 17.18 -11.18
C PRO A 320 11.43 16.28 -10.69
N VAL A 321 11.65 15.45 -9.66
CA VAL A 321 10.62 14.55 -9.10
C VAL A 321 9.69 15.34 -8.19
N GLU A 322 8.44 15.51 -8.62
CA GLU A 322 7.39 16.15 -7.82
C GLU A 322 6.68 15.15 -6.92
N ALA A 323 6.42 13.94 -7.44
CA ALA A 323 5.87 12.85 -6.67
C ALA A 323 6.33 11.49 -7.18
N SER A 324 6.39 10.51 -6.28
CA SER A 324 6.60 9.11 -6.59
C SER A 324 5.63 8.23 -5.82
N THR A 325 5.17 7.15 -6.46
CA THR A 325 4.41 6.09 -5.80
C THR A 325 4.96 4.73 -6.19
N VAL A 326 5.32 3.92 -5.21
CA VAL A 326 5.74 2.53 -5.42
C VAL A 326 4.59 1.60 -5.05
N PHE A 327 4.17 0.80 -6.01
CA PHE A 327 3.22 -0.28 -5.83
C PHE A 327 3.96 -1.62 -5.85
N GLN A 328 3.58 -2.53 -4.96
CA GLN A 328 4.23 -3.83 -4.86
C GLN A 328 3.25 -4.92 -4.45
N ARG A 329 3.44 -6.09 -5.09
CA ARG A 329 2.87 -7.37 -4.69
C ARG A 329 3.77 -8.48 -5.20
N ASP A 330 4.08 -9.44 -4.35
CA ASP A 330 5.00 -10.53 -4.66
C ASP A 330 6.29 -9.96 -5.29
N ASP A 331 6.62 -10.37 -6.51
CA ASP A 331 7.81 -9.88 -7.24
C ASP A 331 7.51 -8.79 -8.28
N ILE A 332 6.26 -8.33 -8.32
CA ILE A 332 5.84 -7.22 -9.18
C ILE A 332 6.05 -5.92 -8.42
N VAL A 333 6.96 -5.09 -8.93
CA VAL A 333 7.17 -3.72 -8.45
C VAL A 333 6.92 -2.74 -9.58
N VAL A 334 6.04 -1.77 -9.35
CA VAL A 334 5.75 -0.68 -10.28
C VAL A 334 5.99 0.64 -9.58
N ARG A 335 6.79 1.52 -10.18
CA ARG A 335 7.03 2.88 -9.68
C ARG A 335 6.39 3.88 -10.64
N LEU A 336 5.48 4.69 -10.12
CA LEU A 336 4.97 5.86 -10.83
C LEU A 336 5.78 7.08 -10.44
N LEU A 337 6.15 7.88 -11.43
CA LEU A 337 6.87 9.13 -11.27
C LEU A 337 6.08 10.26 -11.93
N ASP A 338 5.82 11.30 -11.17
CA ASP A 338 5.34 12.59 -11.65
C ASP A 338 6.58 13.51 -11.75
N LEU A 339 7.04 13.77 -12.98
CA LEU A 339 8.31 14.44 -13.29
C LEU A 339 8.08 15.77 -14.04
N ARG A 340 8.92 16.76 -13.74
CA ARG A 340 9.11 17.95 -14.60
C ARG A 340 10.06 17.60 -15.76
N GLY A 341 9.56 17.65 -16.98
CA GLY A 341 10.32 17.31 -18.18
C GLY A 341 10.36 15.80 -18.49
N PRO A 342 11.16 15.37 -19.48
CA PRO A 342 11.14 13.99 -19.97
C PRO A 342 11.87 13.02 -19.04
N LEU A 343 11.39 11.77 -19.03
CA LEU A 343 11.90 10.68 -18.19
C LEU A 343 13.40 10.39 -18.37
N ASP A 344 13.90 10.56 -19.59
CA ASP A 344 15.27 10.23 -19.98
C ASP A 344 16.27 11.39 -19.78
N ALA A 345 15.82 12.56 -19.28
CA ALA A 345 16.72 13.68 -18.98
C ALA A 345 17.74 13.34 -17.88
N ARG A 346 17.34 12.54 -16.88
CA ARG A 346 18.20 12.05 -15.78
C ARG A 346 17.97 10.54 -15.57
N PRO A 347 18.54 9.67 -16.42
CA PRO A 347 18.19 8.24 -16.41
C PRO A 347 18.49 7.53 -15.09
N ALA A 348 19.58 7.90 -14.40
CA ALA A 348 19.95 7.30 -13.12
C ALA A 348 18.94 7.64 -11.99
N LEU A 349 18.44 8.88 -11.98
CA LEU A 349 17.40 9.34 -11.05
C LEU A 349 16.07 8.63 -11.35
N ALA A 350 15.64 8.66 -12.61
CA ALA A 350 14.40 8.04 -13.07
C ALA A 350 14.40 6.53 -12.76
N LEU A 351 15.51 5.83 -13.00
CA LEU A 351 15.61 4.40 -12.73
C LEU A 351 15.68 4.07 -11.23
N GLY A 352 16.07 5.03 -10.37
CA GLY A 352 16.23 4.81 -8.93
C GLY A 352 17.60 4.26 -8.55
N VAL A 353 18.65 4.66 -9.27
CA VAL A 353 20.04 4.21 -9.07
C VAL A 353 21.01 5.37 -8.84
N GLU A 354 20.50 6.57 -8.53
CA GLU A 354 21.33 7.75 -8.35
C GLU A 354 22.23 7.67 -7.12
N GLY A 355 23.53 7.55 -7.33
CA GLY A 355 24.54 7.46 -6.29
C GLY A 355 25.36 6.16 -6.38
N SER A 356 26.47 6.12 -5.64
CA SER A 356 27.37 4.96 -5.67
C SER A 356 26.67 3.69 -5.15
N HIS A 357 27.00 2.55 -5.76
CA HIS A 357 26.54 1.20 -5.40
C HIS A 357 25.04 0.88 -5.61
N LYS A 358 24.16 1.87 -5.81
CA LYS A 358 22.71 1.63 -5.96
C LYS A 358 22.36 0.81 -7.19
N ALA A 359 23.04 1.03 -8.32
CA ALA A 359 22.87 0.20 -9.52
C ALA A 359 23.18 -1.29 -9.26
N ALA A 360 24.25 -1.58 -8.49
CA ALA A 360 24.62 -2.94 -8.14
C ALA A 360 23.61 -3.59 -7.17
N VAL A 361 23.05 -2.81 -6.24
CA VAL A 361 21.99 -3.29 -5.35
C VAL A 361 20.72 -3.58 -6.15
N LEU A 362 20.29 -2.67 -7.03
CA LEU A 362 19.14 -2.86 -7.91
C LEU A 362 19.29 -4.15 -8.74
N ALA A 363 20.41 -4.31 -9.43
CA ALA A 363 20.68 -5.49 -10.26
C ALA A 363 20.68 -6.81 -9.48
N ARG A 364 21.01 -6.79 -8.18
CA ARG A 364 20.92 -7.99 -7.32
C ARG A 364 19.49 -8.39 -7.01
N LEU A 365 18.56 -7.43 -7.00
CA LEU A 365 17.15 -7.62 -6.65
C LEU A 365 16.26 -7.91 -7.85
N LEU A 366 16.71 -7.63 -9.08
CA LEU A 366 15.91 -7.81 -10.30
C LEU A 366 16.07 -9.20 -10.92
N ASP A 367 14.99 -9.74 -11.47
CA ASP A 367 14.97 -10.98 -12.24
C ASP A 367 15.48 -10.76 -13.67
N SER A 368 16.68 -10.20 -13.77
CA SER A 368 17.38 -9.93 -15.03
C SER A 368 18.72 -10.64 -15.00
N ALA A 369 18.66 -11.98 -14.95
CA ALA A 369 19.82 -12.87 -14.92
C ALA A 369 20.75 -12.75 -16.15
N LYS A 370 20.37 -11.97 -17.18
CA LYS A 370 21.10 -11.85 -18.46
C LYS A 370 21.69 -10.46 -18.75
N ASP A 371 21.28 -9.40 -18.06
CA ASP A 371 21.61 -8.02 -18.47
C ASP A 371 22.80 -7.39 -17.73
N GLY A 372 23.30 -8.04 -16.67
CA GLY A 372 24.40 -7.50 -15.86
C GLY A 372 23.98 -6.25 -15.06
N VAL A 373 24.92 -5.69 -14.31
CA VAL A 373 24.73 -4.41 -13.61
C VAL A 373 24.95 -3.28 -14.62
N PRO A 374 24.02 -2.34 -14.80
CA PRO A 374 24.31 -1.16 -15.62
C PRO A 374 25.40 -0.33 -14.92
N THR A 375 26.54 -0.17 -15.59
CA THR A 375 27.73 0.53 -15.07
C THR A 375 28.01 1.85 -15.79
N THR A 376 27.41 2.03 -16.97
CA THR A 376 27.54 3.25 -17.80
C THR A 376 26.20 3.94 -17.99
N ASP A 377 26.21 5.25 -18.25
CA ASP A 377 24.99 6.04 -18.50
C ASP A 377 24.18 5.49 -19.68
N GLN A 378 24.87 4.95 -20.70
CA GLN A 378 24.21 4.33 -21.85
C GLN A 378 23.50 3.01 -21.47
N GLU A 379 24.09 2.20 -20.60
CA GLU A 379 23.45 1.00 -20.07
C GLU A 379 22.25 1.34 -19.19
N ILE A 380 22.39 2.36 -18.33
CA ILE A 380 21.28 2.87 -17.50
C ILE A 380 20.13 3.36 -18.39
N SER A 381 20.42 4.12 -19.44
CA SER A 381 19.39 4.62 -20.37
C SER A 381 18.69 3.49 -21.13
N ARG A 382 19.44 2.47 -21.58
CA ARG A 382 18.83 1.27 -22.19
C ARG A 382 17.97 0.50 -21.20
N PHE A 383 18.41 0.41 -19.95
CA PHE A 383 17.64 -0.25 -18.89
C PHE A 383 16.33 0.50 -18.60
N LEU A 384 16.40 1.82 -18.47
CA LEU A 384 15.24 2.69 -18.28
C LEU A 384 14.21 2.51 -19.39
N ALA A 385 14.63 2.57 -20.67
CA ALA A 385 13.72 2.40 -21.80
C ALA A 385 13.04 1.01 -21.84
N ARG A 386 13.69 -0.03 -21.31
CA ARG A 386 13.10 -1.37 -21.19
C ARG A 386 12.15 -1.49 -20.00
N SER A 387 12.38 -0.73 -18.93
CA SER A 387 11.51 -0.70 -17.75
C SER A 387 10.30 0.21 -17.94
N GLU A 388 10.36 1.17 -18.85
CA GLU A 388 9.25 2.10 -19.14
C GLU A 388 7.99 1.38 -19.59
N MET A 389 6.89 1.68 -18.93
CA MET A 389 5.56 1.26 -19.35
C MET A 389 4.94 2.35 -20.21
N ARG A 390 4.39 1.97 -21.37
CA ARG A 390 3.68 2.88 -22.26
C ARG A 390 2.42 3.41 -21.57
N LEU A 391 2.30 4.73 -21.44
CA LEU A 391 1.07 5.38 -20.99
C LEU A 391 -0.03 5.19 -22.05
N ILE A 392 -1.16 4.62 -21.64
CA ILE A 392 -2.34 4.40 -22.48
C ILE A 392 -3.35 5.54 -22.31
N THR A 393 -3.64 5.89 -21.06
CA THR A 393 -4.49 7.03 -20.74
C THR A 393 -4.15 7.55 -19.35
N ASP A 394 -4.20 8.86 -19.16
CA ASP A 394 -4.12 9.51 -17.86
C ASP A 394 -5.27 10.51 -17.72
N ARG A 395 -6.20 10.23 -16.82
CA ARG A 395 -7.44 10.99 -16.65
C ARG A 395 -7.43 11.59 -15.26
N ARG A 396 -7.50 12.92 -15.19
CA ARG A 396 -7.60 13.67 -13.94
C ARG A 396 -8.99 14.25 -13.83
N THR A 397 -9.58 14.14 -12.65
CA THR A 397 -10.81 14.87 -12.35
C THR A 397 -10.41 16.28 -11.93
N PRO A 398 -10.86 17.34 -12.64
CA PRO A 398 -10.46 18.71 -12.33
C PRO A 398 -10.77 19.05 -10.88
N VAL A 399 -9.81 19.64 -10.18
CA VAL A 399 -10.02 20.17 -8.82
C VAL A 399 -11.09 21.24 -8.94
N GLN A 400 -12.27 21.01 -8.34
CA GLN A 400 -13.27 22.07 -8.24
C GLN A 400 -12.66 23.18 -7.36
N ALA A 401 -12.64 24.39 -7.93
CA ALA A 401 -12.06 25.59 -7.33
C ALA A 401 -12.81 26.04 -6.07
#